data_AF-A0A744KGB2-F1
#
_entry.id   AF-A0A744KGB2-F1
#
_cell.length_a   1.000
_cell.length_b   1.000
_cell.length_c   1.000
_cell.angle_alpha   90.00
_cell.angle_beta   90.00
_cell.angle_gamma   90.00
#
_symmetry.space_group_name_H-M   'P 1'
#
loop_
_entity.id
_entity.type
_entity.pdbx_description
1 polymer ?
#
loop_
_entity_poly.entity_id
_entity_poly.type
_entity_poly.pdbx_seq_one_letter_code
_entity_poly.pdbx_strand_id
1 'polypeptide(L)'
;MIRRSLSSRLKPVALVLMLVTGSPAVADAAVNTATLIAGSASPSCISWRVKGICYWLFCTPFGCTVKTSVKVEHFIPEAVISVYQDKGKNPWTEMKTVSSVSGGIENAVSSGLAGLSAGGGQST
;
A
#
# COMPACT_ATOMS: atom_id res chain seq x y z
N MET A 1 -40.38 -41.49 -6.16
CA MET A 1 -39.61 -40.72 -5.15
C MET A 1 -38.12 -40.85 -5.46
N ILE A 2 -37.47 -39.81 -5.98
CA ILE A 2 -35.99 -39.73 -6.07
C ILE A 2 -35.59 -38.30 -5.67
N ARG A 3 -35.48 -38.04 -4.35
CA ARG A 3 -34.83 -36.83 -3.84
C ARG A 3 -33.32 -37.07 -3.84
N ARG A 4 -32.67 -36.91 -4.99
CA ARG A 4 -31.20 -36.88 -5.05
C ARG A 4 -30.73 -35.67 -4.25
N SER A 5 -30.02 -35.95 -3.16
CA SER A 5 -29.47 -34.98 -2.21
C SER A 5 -28.58 -33.95 -2.91
N LEU A 6 -29.17 -32.79 -3.25
CA LEU A 6 -28.51 -31.65 -3.88
C LEU A 6 -27.42 -31.04 -2.98
N SER A 7 -27.47 -31.29 -1.66
CA SER A 7 -26.54 -30.74 -0.68
C SER A 7 -25.16 -31.39 -0.68
N SER A 8 -25.03 -32.63 -1.18
CA SER A 8 -23.74 -33.34 -1.17
C SER A 8 -22.77 -32.88 -2.27
N ARG A 9 -23.28 -32.28 -3.35
CA ARG A 9 -22.46 -31.82 -4.50
C ARG A 9 -21.99 -30.36 -4.35
N LEU A 10 -22.60 -29.59 -3.46
CA LEU A 10 -22.21 -28.19 -3.19
C LEU A 10 -20.93 -28.07 -2.35
N LYS A 11 -20.67 -29.02 -1.45
CA LYS A 11 -19.51 -29.01 -0.54
C LYS A 11 -18.14 -28.95 -1.24
N PRO A 12 -17.84 -29.76 -2.28
CA PRO A 12 -16.55 -29.67 -2.94
C PRO A 12 -16.39 -28.37 -3.74
N VAL A 13 -17.48 -27.83 -4.32
CA VAL A 13 -17.43 -26.57 -5.08
C VAL A 13 -17.15 -25.39 -4.16
N ALA A 14 -17.78 -25.33 -2.99
CA ALA A 14 -17.53 -24.29 -1.99
C ALA A 14 -16.08 -24.33 -1.46
N LEU A 15 -15.52 -25.52 -1.25
CA LEU A 15 -14.13 -25.67 -0.79
C LEU A 15 -13.11 -25.22 -1.84
N VAL A 16 -13.35 -25.54 -3.12
CA VAL A 16 -12.51 -25.10 -4.24
C VAL A 16 -12.59 -23.58 -4.41
N LEU A 17 -13.77 -22.98 -4.27
CA LEU A 17 -13.95 -21.54 -4.38
C LEU A 17 -13.21 -20.77 -3.27
N MET A 18 -13.18 -21.29 -2.04
CA MET A 18 -12.44 -20.69 -0.92
C MET A 18 -10.91 -20.80 -1.09
N LEU A 19 -10.41 -21.85 -1.75
CA LEU A 19 -8.98 -21.98 -2.06
C LEU A 19 -8.52 -21.00 -3.14
N VAL A 20 -9.39 -20.66 -4.10
CA VAL A 20 -9.06 -19.73 -5.20
C VAL A 20 -9.01 -18.27 -4.71
N THR A 21 -9.76 -17.92 -3.66
CA THR A 21 -9.75 -16.57 -3.06
C THR A 21 -8.73 -16.38 -1.95
N GLY A 22 -7.98 -17.44 -1.60
CA GLY A 22 -6.88 -17.36 -0.64
C GLY A 22 -5.75 -16.52 -1.21
N SER A 23 -5.81 -15.21 -1.02
CA SER A 23 -4.68 -14.33 -1.32
C SER A 23 -3.50 -14.80 -0.46
N PRO A 24 -2.31 -15.09 -1.03
CA PRO A 24 -1.16 -15.33 -0.18
C PRO A 24 -1.00 -14.10 0.71
N ALA A 25 -0.90 -14.30 2.03
CA ALA A 25 -0.41 -13.25 2.90
C ALA A 25 0.89 -12.79 2.26
N VAL A 26 0.92 -11.54 1.79
CA VAL A 26 2.16 -10.92 1.32
C VAL A 26 3.10 -11.02 2.50
N ALA A 27 4.03 -11.98 2.42
CA ALA A 27 5.14 -12.04 3.33
C ALA A 27 5.78 -10.65 3.34
N ASP A 28 6.21 -10.22 4.51
CA ASP A 28 6.91 -8.97 4.80
C ASP A 28 8.21 -8.92 3.98
N ALA A 29 8.07 -8.77 2.67
CA ALA A 29 9.15 -8.73 1.72
C ALA A 29 9.77 -7.36 1.87
N ALA A 30 11.07 -7.32 2.12
CA ALA A 30 11.78 -6.07 2.23
C ALA A 30 11.48 -5.19 1.01
N VAL A 31 10.84 -4.05 1.24
CA VAL A 31 10.53 -3.08 0.19
C VAL A 31 11.75 -2.20 -0.02
N ASN A 32 11.95 -1.76 -1.26
CA ASN A 32 12.95 -0.76 -1.61
C ASN A 32 12.28 0.43 -2.28
N THR A 33 13.03 1.51 -2.44
CA THR A 33 12.51 2.76 -3.01
C THR A 33 11.94 2.54 -4.42
N ALA A 34 12.57 1.71 -5.25
CA ALA A 34 12.08 1.42 -6.59
C ALA A 34 10.73 0.68 -6.58
N THR A 35 10.55 -0.29 -5.68
CA THR A 35 9.28 -1.00 -5.52
C THR A 35 8.16 -0.11 -4.97
N LEU A 36 8.48 0.86 -4.09
CA LEU A 36 7.52 1.84 -3.60
C LEU A 36 7.08 2.82 -4.68
N ILE A 37 8.03 3.31 -5.50
CA ILE A 37 7.72 4.16 -6.66
C ILE A 37 6.89 3.40 -7.69
N ALA A 38 7.27 2.16 -8.02
CA ALA A 38 6.51 1.32 -8.94
C ALA A 38 5.10 1.01 -8.40
N GLY A 39 4.97 0.75 -7.10
CA GLY A 39 3.69 0.50 -6.44
C GLY A 39 2.77 1.73 -6.42
N SER A 40 3.31 2.91 -6.15
CA SER A 40 2.55 4.17 -6.14
C SER A 40 2.06 4.58 -7.53
N ALA A 41 2.77 4.20 -8.59
CA ALA A 41 2.34 4.41 -9.98
C ALA A 41 1.28 3.39 -10.44
N SER A 42 0.97 2.36 -9.66
CA SER A 42 0.03 1.32 -10.08
C SER A 42 -1.42 1.86 -10.11
N PRO A 43 -2.20 1.58 -11.18
CA PRO A 43 -3.58 2.05 -11.31
C PRO A 43 -4.51 1.63 -10.16
N SER A 44 -4.20 0.50 -9.52
CA SER A 44 -4.93 -0.05 -8.39
C SER A 44 -4.68 0.71 -7.09
N CYS A 45 -3.45 1.19 -6.83
CA CYS A 45 -3.10 1.93 -5.62
C CYS A 45 -3.69 3.35 -5.64
N ILE A 46 -3.61 3.97 -6.81
CA ILE A 46 -3.85 5.39 -7.00
C ILE A 46 -5.32 5.73 -7.33
N SER A 47 -6.20 4.71 -7.30
CA SER A 47 -7.63 4.76 -7.58
C SER A 47 -7.96 5.67 -8.77
N TRP A 48 -7.32 5.39 -9.91
CA TRP A 48 -7.50 6.24 -11.08
C TRP A 48 -8.94 6.12 -11.60
N ARG A 49 -9.64 7.26 -11.67
CA ARG A 49 -11.03 7.34 -12.12
C ARG A 49 -11.22 8.55 -13.03
N VAL A 50 -11.93 8.35 -14.13
CA VAL A 50 -12.45 9.47 -14.93
C VAL A 50 -13.67 10.03 -14.22
N LYS A 51 -13.59 11.29 -13.77
CA LYS A 51 -14.73 12.00 -13.15
C LYS A 51 -15.64 12.64 -14.19
N GLY A 52 -15.11 12.96 -15.36
CA GLY A 52 -15.87 13.58 -16.42
C GLY A 52 -15.00 14.18 -17.51
N ILE A 53 -15.58 15.11 -18.26
CA ILE A 53 -14.93 15.82 -19.36
C ILE A 53 -15.06 17.32 -19.15
N CYS A 54 -14.01 18.05 -19.47
CA CYS A 54 -13.98 19.51 -19.44
C CYS A 54 -13.90 20.01 -20.88
N TYR A 55 -14.79 20.94 -21.23
CA TYR A 55 -14.71 21.68 -22.47
C TYR A 55 -13.98 22.99 -22.23
N TRP A 56 -13.06 23.33 -23.11
CA TRP A 56 -12.36 24.61 -23.09
C TRP A 56 -12.23 25.17 -24.50
N LEU A 57 -12.22 26.50 -24.62
CA LEU A 57 -12.06 27.18 -25.91
C LEU A 57 -10.58 27.43 -26.16
N PHE A 58 -10.07 26.88 -27.25
CA PHE A 58 -8.75 27.21 -27.78
C PHE A 58 -8.93 28.20 -28.93
N CYS A 59 -8.50 29.44 -28.73
CA CYS A 59 -8.59 30.51 -29.73
C CYS A 59 -7.23 30.80 -30.36
N THR A 60 -7.23 30.96 -31.67
CA THR A 60 -6.12 31.44 -32.48
C THR A 60 -6.57 32.69 -33.25
N PRO A 61 -5.67 33.48 -33.85
CA PRO A 61 -6.06 34.64 -34.67
C PRO A 61 -6.99 34.32 -35.84
N PHE A 62 -7.05 33.05 -36.26
CA PHE A 62 -7.88 32.56 -37.37
C PHE A 62 -9.22 31.96 -36.93
N GLY A 63 -9.48 31.90 -35.62
CA GLY A 63 -10.73 31.39 -35.07
C GLY A 63 -10.56 30.60 -33.76
N CYS A 64 -11.70 30.26 -33.16
CA CYS A 64 -11.77 29.51 -31.91
C CYS A 64 -12.33 28.10 -32.15
N THR A 65 -11.83 27.13 -31.37
CA THR A 65 -12.29 25.73 -31.42
C THR A 65 -12.50 25.23 -30.01
N VAL A 66 -13.62 24.53 -29.78
CA VAL A 66 -13.85 23.83 -28.51
C VAL A 66 -12.98 22.59 -28.47
N LYS A 67 -12.16 22.47 -27.42
CA LYS A 67 -11.32 21.32 -27.10
C LYS A 67 -11.89 20.62 -25.89
N THR A 68 -11.79 19.29 -25.90
CA THR A 68 -12.28 18.44 -24.83
C THR A 68 -11.08 17.80 -24.13
N SER A 69 -11.02 17.94 -22.81
CA SER A 69 -10.00 17.32 -21.96
C SER A 69 -10.69 16.41 -20.95
N VAL A 70 -10.04 15.30 -20.60
CA VAL A 70 -10.56 14.35 -19.60
C VAL A 70 -10.23 14.87 -18.21
N LYS A 71 -11.24 14.94 -17.33
CA LYS A 71 -11.04 15.22 -15.90
C LYS A 71 -10.83 13.91 -15.16
N VAL A 72 -9.63 13.74 -14.64
CA VAL A 72 -9.23 12.57 -13.84
C VAL A 72 -9.19 12.91 -12.36
N GLU A 73 -9.65 11.98 -11.52
CA GLU A 73 -9.34 11.95 -10.08
C GLU A 73 -8.31 10.86 -9.85
N HIS A 74 -7.30 11.18 -9.05
CA HIS A 74 -6.15 10.33 -8.80
C HIS A 74 -5.58 10.65 -7.43
N PHE A 75 -5.30 9.63 -6.63
CA PHE A 75 -4.78 9.79 -5.28
C PHE A 75 -3.37 9.22 -5.17
N ILE A 76 -2.32 10.02 -5.45
CA ILE A 76 -0.94 9.61 -5.21
C ILE A 76 -0.68 9.60 -3.69
N PRO A 77 -0.17 8.52 -3.10
CA PRO A 77 0.37 8.58 -1.74
C PRO A 77 1.66 9.40 -1.71
N GLU A 78 1.62 10.57 -1.07
CA GLU A 78 2.78 11.47 -0.88
C GLU A 78 3.70 11.03 0.27
N ALA A 79 3.25 10.07 1.09
CA ALA A 79 3.97 9.62 2.29
C ALA A 79 3.95 8.09 2.41
N VAL A 80 5.07 7.54 2.85
CA VAL A 80 5.22 6.12 3.20
C VAL A 80 5.32 6.00 4.71
N ILE A 81 4.45 5.20 5.32
CA ILE A 81 4.43 4.95 6.76
C ILE A 81 4.89 3.51 6.99
N SER A 82 6.00 3.33 7.70
CA SER A 82 6.50 2.02 8.13
C SER A 82 6.21 1.81 9.60
N VAL A 83 5.47 0.74 9.94
CA VAL A 83 5.24 0.31 11.32
C VAL A 83 6.11 -0.92 11.59
N TYR A 84 6.96 -0.86 12.61
CA TYR A 84 7.89 -1.91 12.99
C TYR A 84 8.16 -1.84 14.49
N GLN A 85 8.43 -3.00 15.11
CA GLN A 85 8.61 -3.11 16.57
C GLN A 85 10.04 -2.74 17.00
N ASP A 86 11.04 -3.28 16.28
CA ASP A 86 12.44 -3.13 16.68
C ASP A 86 13.21 -2.18 15.76
N LYS A 87 14.18 -1.47 16.34
CA LYS A 87 15.12 -0.65 15.58
C LYS A 87 15.88 -1.50 14.55
N GLY A 88 16.08 -0.95 13.36
CA GLY A 88 16.75 -1.67 12.26
C GLY A 88 15.88 -2.73 11.58
N LYS A 89 14.64 -2.94 12.03
CA LYS A 89 13.67 -3.87 11.41
C LYS A 89 12.66 -3.18 10.51
N ASN A 90 12.92 -1.94 10.05
CA ASN A 90 12.07 -1.31 9.05
C ASN A 90 12.03 -2.18 7.78
N PRO A 91 10.86 -2.55 7.23
CA PRO A 91 10.79 -3.32 5.99
C PRO A 91 11.37 -2.57 4.78
N TRP A 92 11.41 -1.23 4.83
CA TRP A 92 12.08 -0.41 3.82
C TRP A 92 13.59 -0.48 4.00
N THR A 93 14.24 -1.15 3.06
CA THR A 93 15.67 -1.51 3.08
C THR A 93 16.58 -0.32 3.33
N GLU A 94 16.35 0.79 2.62
CA GLU A 94 17.14 2.02 2.74
C GLU A 94 16.91 2.72 4.10
N MET A 95 15.70 2.58 4.66
CA MET A 95 15.33 3.18 5.95
C MET A 95 15.74 2.30 7.15
N LYS A 96 16.21 1.06 6.95
CA LYS A 96 16.72 0.20 8.03
C LYS A 96 17.85 0.85 8.79
N THR A 97 18.84 1.39 8.07
CA THR A 97 20.00 2.06 8.68
C THR A 97 19.58 3.33 9.43
N VAL A 98 18.61 4.08 8.90
CA VAL A 98 18.09 5.26 9.59
C VAL A 98 17.35 4.87 10.86
N SER A 99 16.56 3.79 10.81
CA SER A 99 15.84 3.27 11.98
C SER A 99 16.75 2.68 13.05
N SER A 100 17.92 2.13 12.71
CA SER A 100 18.86 1.56 13.67
C SER A 100 19.55 2.64 14.51
N VAL A 101 19.80 3.80 13.92
CA VAL A 101 20.40 4.97 14.61
C VAL A 101 19.36 5.94 15.17
N SER A 102 18.08 5.66 14.94
CA SER A 102 16.99 6.53 15.40
C SER A 102 16.87 6.51 16.92
N GLY A 103 16.82 7.70 17.52
CA GLY A 103 16.50 7.90 18.92
C GLY A 103 17.60 8.54 19.80
N GLY A 104 18.51 9.28 19.20
CA GLY A 104 19.27 10.32 19.91
C GLY A 104 20.17 9.83 21.06
N ILE A 105 20.77 10.81 21.72
CA ILE A 105 21.59 10.61 22.93
C ILE A 105 20.74 10.16 24.12
N GLU A 106 19.44 10.51 24.18
CA GLU A 106 18.53 10.06 25.23
C GLU A 106 18.41 8.53 25.33
N ASN A 107 18.45 7.83 24.20
CA ASN A 107 18.39 6.37 24.20
C ASN A 107 19.73 5.72 24.53
N ALA A 108 20.84 6.39 24.23
CA ALA A 108 22.16 5.94 24.63
C ALA A 108 22.34 6.01 26.15
N VAL A 109 21.88 7.09 26.79
CA VAL A 109 21.92 7.23 28.25
C VAL A 109 20.93 6.29 28.94
N SER A 110 19.73 6.10 28.39
CA SER A 110 18.74 5.16 28.95
C SER A 110 19.19 3.71 28.82
N SER A 111 19.81 3.34 27.70
CA SER A 111 20.40 2.02 27.49
C SER A 111 21.62 1.78 28.39
N GLY A 112 22.49 2.79 28.53
CA GLY A 112 23.73 2.68 29.30
C GLY A 112 23.54 2.72 30.83
N LEU A 113 22.59 3.50 31.35
CA LEU A 113 22.38 3.65 32.80
C LEU A 113 21.21 2.81 33.32
N ALA A 114 20.13 2.69 32.54
CA ALA A 114 18.91 2.03 32.99
C ALA A 114 18.66 0.68 32.28
N GLY A 115 19.49 0.29 31.31
CA GLY A 115 19.28 -0.93 30.52
C GLY A 115 18.00 -0.89 29.67
N LEU A 116 17.42 0.29 29.46
CA LEU A 116 16.16 0.47 28.74
C LEU A 116 16.45 0.80 27.27
N SER A 117 16.12 -0.13 26.37
CA SER A 117 16.07 0.14 24.93
C SER A 117 14.78 0.89 24.62
N ALA A 118 14.86 2.22 24.47
CA ALA A 118 13.75 3.02 23.99
C ALA A 118 13.58 2.79 22.47
N GLY A 119 12.92 1.68 22.14
CA GLY A 119 12.33 1.38 20.84
C GLY A 119 10.84 1.68 20.86
N GLY A 120 10.27 2.11 19.73
CA GLY A 120 8.86 2.43 19.62
C GLY A 120 7.97 1.20 19.82
N GLY A 121 7.08 1.25 20.81
CA GLY A 121 5.86 0.44 20.90
C GLY A 121 6.04 -1.08 20.90
N GLN A 122 6.61 -1.66 21.97
CA GLN A 122 6.54 -3.10 22.19
C GLN A 122 5.07 -3.52 22.44
N SER A 123 4.42 -4.17 21.46
CA SER A 123 3.21 -4.93 21.74
C SER A 123 3.63 -6.27 22.32
N THR A 124 3.47 -6.43 23.63
CA THR A 124 3.55 -7.70 24.35
C THR A 124 2.44 -8.65 23.94
#